data_AF-A0A1L9US14-F1
#
_entry.id   AF-A0A1L9US14-F1
#
_cell.length_a   1.000
_cell.length_b   1.000
_cell.length_c   1.000
_cell.angle_alpha   90.00
_cell.angle_beta   90.00
_cell.angle_gamma   90.00
#
_symmetry.space_group_name_H-M   'P 1'
#
loop_
_entity.id
_entity.type
_entity.pdbx_description
1 polymer ?
#
loop_
_entity_poly.entity_id
_entity_poly.type
_entity_poly.pdbx_seq_one_letter_code
_entity_poly.pdbx_strand_id
1 'polypeptide(L)'
;MTPWEVEEFGCLWEHCCYRCESILGEVFDSLIQTGCTSLSELPPDQRPPAAGCFADCDDLAPDLNKENLASTGPALLCKVLQEPQFLARRNLVLVNVRGVMDHFYDSGFWPRPCDDPDDRVPPLLHPADRFDVFGANRTALRALLRTLPPSERPNSFWEETWLSPSNYWYPEVFLDMFDCGPESGDWQWQYALWDDERLIDWKVPRPGHWWYDDFP
;
A
#
# COMPACT_ATOMS: atom_id res chain seq x y z
N MET A 1 11.93 -4.24 11.78
CA MET A 1 11.38 -2.90 11.51
C MET A 1 10.72 -2.38 12.79
N THR A 2 10.53 -1.09 12.98
CA THR A 2 9.65 -0.59 14.04
C THR A 2 8.19 -0.81 13.64
N PRO A 3 7.23 -0.81 14.58
CA PRO A 3 5.83 -1.01 14.23
C PRO A 3 5.29 0.05 13.25
N TRP A 4 5.65 1.32 13.41
CA TRP A 4 5.22 2.39 12.50
C TRP A 4 5.88 2.35 11.12
N GLU A 5 7.06 1.73 10.96
CA GLU A 5 7.62 1.50 9.62
C GLU A 5 6.65 0.66 8.76
N VAL A 6 5.82 -0.20 9.38
CA VAL A 6 4.79 -0.96 8.63
C VAL A 6 3.74 -0.02 8.02
N GLU A 7 3.30 0.99 8.76
CA GLU A 7 2.37 2.02 8.29
C GLU A 7 3.00 2.89 7.19
N GLU A 8 4.30 3.19 7.28
CA GLU A 8 5.05 3.87 6.22
C GLU A 8 5.06 3.05 4.92
N PHE A 9 5.31 1.74 5.02
CA PHE A 9 5.24 0.83 3.88
C PHE A 9 3.82 0.74 3.31
N GLY A 10 2.79 0.67 4.16
CA GLY A 10 1.38 0.69 3.73
C GLY A 10 1.02 1.97 2.98
N CYS A 11 1.40 3.13 3.52
CA CYS A 11 1.21 4.42 2.85
C CYS A 11 1.96 4.51 1.51
N LEU A 12 3.20 4.00 1.42
CA LEU A 12 3.97 3.96 0.19
C LEU A 12 3.34 3.01 -0.84
N TRP A 13 2.86 1.86 -0.39
CA TRP A 13 2.15 0.90 -1.21
C TRP A 13 0.89 1.52 -1.83
N GLU A 14 0.05 2.12 -0.98
CA GLU A 14 -1.20 2.76 -1.42
C GLU A 14 -0.93 3.91 -2.38
N HIS A 15 0.13 4.69 -2.15
CA HIS A 15 0.61 5.67 -3.11
C HIS A 15 0.93 5.03 -4.47
N CYS A 16 1.64 3.89 -4.48
CA CYS A 16 1.96 3.19 -5.72
C CYS A 16 0.70 2.66 -6.41
N CYS A 17 -0.24 2.06 -5.68
CA CYS A 17 -1.53 1.61 -6.19
C CYS A 17 -2.28 2.74 -6.90
N TYR A 18 -2.44 3.89 -6.23
CA TYR A 18 -3.09 5.08 -6.79
C TYR A 18 -2.42 5.55 -8.09
N ARG A 19 -1.09 5.58 -8.12
CA ARG A 19 -0.36 6.01 -9.33
C ARG A 19 -0.50 4.99 -10.46
N CYS A 20 -0.47 3.69 -10.15
CA CYS A 20 -0.66 2.60 -11.10
C CYS A 20 -2.07 2.58 -11.69
N GLU A 21 -3.10 2.88 -10.91
CA GLU A 21 -4.50 2.85 -11.34
C GLU A 21 -4.74 3.72 -12.58
N SER A 22 -4.26 4.97 -12.55
CA SER A 22 -4.39 5.88 -13.69
C SER A 22 -3.72 5.36 -14.97
N ILE A 23 -2.55 4.71 -14.82
CA ILE A 23 -1.80 4.15 -15.95
C ILE A 23 -2.51 2.91 -16.50
N LEU A 24 -3.00 2.05 -15.62
CA LEU A 24 -3.76 0.86 -16.01
C LEU A 24 -5.03 1.26 -16.75
N GLY A 25 -5.76 2.28 -16.28
CA GLY A 25 -6.94 2.81 -16.95
C GLY A 25 -6.63 3.27 -18.37
N GLU A 26 -5.57 4.07 -18.55
CA GLU A 26 -5.14 4.54 -19.88
C GLU A 26 -4.80 3.37 -20.83
N VAL A 27 -4.06 2.38 -20.33
CA VAL A 27 -3.68 1.19 -21.10
C VAL A 27 -4.90 0.34 -21.45
N PHE A 28 -5.75 0.05 -20.48
CA PHE A 28 -6.99 -0.70 -20.64
C PHE A 28 -7.90 -0.04 -21.68
N ASP A 29 -8.18 1.26 -21.53
CA ASP A 29 -9.01 2.01 -22.48
C ASP A 29 -8.45 1.94 -23.90
N SER A 30 -7.12 2.04 -24.05
CA SER A 30 -6.47 1.94 -25.36
C SER A 30 -6.67 0.58 -26.03
N LEU A 31 -6.74 -0.51 -25.24
CA LEU A 31 -6.93 -1.87 -25.73
C LEU A 31 -8.40 -2.11 -26.06
N ILE A 32 -9.32 -1.71 -25.18
CA ILE A 32 -10.76 -1.82 -25.41
C ILE A 32 -11.20 -1.04 -26.65
N GLN A 33 -10.65 0.15 -26.87
CA GLN A 33 -10.97 0.97 -28.05
C GLN A 33 -10.57 0.33 -29.39
N THR A 34 -9.69 -0.68 -29.38
CA THR A 34 -9.37 -1.43 -30.61
C THR A 34 -10.52 -2.30 -31.09
N GLY A 35 -11.42 -2.70 -30.18
CA GLY A 35 -12.49 -3.66 -30.44
C GLY A 35 -12.02 -5.12 -30.59
N CYS A 36 -10.72 -5.38 -30.40
CA CYS A 36 -10.17 -6.73 -30.36
C CYS A 36 -10.49 -7.39 -29.02
N THR A 37 -10.80 -8.68 -29.05
CA THR A 37 -10.95 -9.47 -27.82
C THR A 37 -9.59 -9.89 -27.32
N SER A 38 -8.72 -10.36 -28.21
CA SER A 38 -7.38 -10.85 -27.85
C SER A 38 -6.27 -9.90 -28.28
N LEU A 39 -5.23 -9.79 -27.46
CA LEU A 39 -3.98 -9.08 -27.79
C LEU A 39 -3.31 -9.62 -29.06
N SER A 40 -3.57 -10.88 -29.42
CA SER A 40 -3.05 -11.51 -30.63
C SER A 40 -3.72 -11.02 -31.93
N GLU A 41 -4.93 -10.45 -31.82
CA GLU A 41 -5.70 -9.91 -32.94
C GLU A 41 -5.23 -8.51 -33.34
N LEU A 42 -4.50 -7.83 -32.45
CA LEU A 42 -3.93 -6.52 -32.72
C LEU A 42 -3.03 -6.53 -33.97
N PRO A 43 -2.92 -5.40 -34.69
CA PRO A 43 -1.97 -5.25 -35.79
C PRO A 43 -0.54 -5.64 -35.35
N PRO A 44 0.29 -6.26 -36.22
CA PRO A 44 1.60 -6.77 -35.83
C PRO A 44 2.53 -5.74 -35.17
N ASP A 45 2.45 -4.47 -35.58
CA ASP A 45 3.19 -3.33 -35.03
C ASP A 45 2.64 -2.83 -33.68
N GLN A 46 1.43 -3.25 -33.32
CA GLN A 46 0.74 -2.91 -32.08
C GLN A 46 0.67 -4.07 -31.08
N ARG A 47 1.17 -5.25 -31.42
CA ARG A 47 1.17 -6.39 -30.49
C ARG A 47 2.18 -6.17 -29.36
N PRO A 48 1.84 -6.54 -28.11
CA PRO A 48 2.80 -6.53 -27.02
C PRO A 48 3.84 -7.65 -27.18
N PRO A 49 4.97 -7.57 -26.46
CA PRO A 49 5.94 -8.67 -26.37
C PRO A 49 5.29 -9.95 -25.81
N ALA A 50 5.77 -11.12 -26.26
CA ALA A 50 5.25 -12.43 -25.85
C ALA A 50 5.47 -12.79 -24.35
N ALA A 51 6.11 -11.91 -23.58
CA ALA A 51 6.41 -12.13 -22.16
C ALA A 51 5.26 -11.73 -21.22
N GLY A 52 4.14 -11.22 -21.74
CA GLY A 52 2.97 -10.85 -20.95
C GLY A 52 2.22 -12.06 -20.40
N CYS A 53 1.50 -11.88 -19.28
CA CYS A 53 0.67 -12.92 -18.68
C CYS A 53 -0.77 -12.95 -19.22
N PHE A 54 -1.22 -11.86 -19.83
CA PHE A 54 -2.58 -11.70 -20.31
C PHE A 54 -2.69 -12.00 -21.80
N ALA A 55 -3.83 -12.57 -22.18
CA ALA A 55 -4.15 -12.90 -23.56
C ALA A 55 -5.25 -12.01 -24.12
N ASP A 56 -6.14 -11.53 -23.24
CA ASP A 56 -7.32 -10.77 -23.61
C ASP A 56 -7.17 -9.29 -23.26
N CYS A 57 -7.86 -8.44 -24.01
CA CYS A 57 -7.75 -6.98 -23.90
C CYS A 57 -8.41 -6.43 -22.63
N ASP A 58 -9.37 -7.15 -22.05
CA ASP A 58 -10.13 -6.76 -20.86
C ASP A 58 -9.54 -7.29 -19.54
N ASP A 59 -8.57 -8.20 -19.60
CA ASP A 59 -7.85 -8.73 -18.43
C ASP A 59 -7.12 -7.64 -17.60
N LEU A 60 -6.89 -6.46 -18.18
CA LEU A 60 -6.14 -5.35 -17.56
C LEU A 60 -6.98 -4.38 -16.73
N ALA A 61 -8.24 -4.72 -16.43
CA ALA A 61 -9.13 -3.86 -15.66
C ALA A 61 -8.43 -3.32 -14.37
N PRO A 62 -8.40 -2.00 -14.13
CA PRO A 62 -7.58 -1.40 -13.07
C PRO A 62 -7.91 -1.88 -11.66
N ASP A 63 -9.20 -2.12 -11.39
CA ASP A 63 -9.74 -2.64 -10.14
C ASP A 63 -9.16 -4.02 -9.77
N LEU A 64 -8.83 -4.83 -10.78
CA LEU A 64 -8.25 -6.16 -10.58
C LEU A 64 -6.72 -6.16 -10.54
N ASN A 65 -6.07 -5.09 -10.99
CA ASN A 65 -4.64 -5.14 -11.35
C ASN A 65 -3.75 -4.05 -10.75
N LYS A 66 -4.31 -3.01 -10.11
CA LYS A 66 -3.51 -1.92 -9.51
C LYS A 66 -2.49 -2.43 -8.48
N GLU A 67 -2.90 -3.44 -7.72
CA GLU A 67 -2.13 -4.06 -6.64
C GLU A 67 -1.03 -4.96 -7.21
N ASN A 68 -1.33 -5.73 -8.27
CA ASN A 68 -0.35 -6.51 -9.02
C ASN A 68 0.81 -5.64 -9.54
N LEU A 69 0.48 -4.47 -10.10
CA LEU A 69 1.50 -3.57 -10.64
C LEU A 69 2.31 -2.89 -9.52
N ALA A 70 1.64 -2.45 -8.45
CA ALA A 70 2.28 -1.90 -7.25
C ALA A 70 3.25 -2.91 -6.59
N SER A 71 2.89 -4.20 -6.60
CA SER A 71 3.70 -5.34 -6.08
C SER A 71 5.07 -5.47 -6.74
N THR A 72 5.22 -4.99 -7.98
CA THR A 72 6.53 -5.04 -8.66
C THR A 72 7.51 -4.00 -8.08
N GLY A 73 7.00 -3.03 -7.34
CA GLY A 73 7.76 -2.04 -6.59
C GLY A 73 8.02 -0.73 -7.35
N PRO A 74 8.56 0.28 -6.64
CA PRO A 74 8.63 1.66 -7.13
C PRO A 74 9.56 1.83 -8.34
N ALA A 75 10.54 0.95 -8.52
CA ALA A 75 11.45 1.02 -9.66
C ALA A 75 10.73 0.82 -11.00
N LEU A 76 9.70 -0.04 -11.05
CA LEU A 76 8.87 -0.19 -12.24
C LEU A 76 8.02 1.06 -12.45
N LEU A 77 7.36 1.55 -11.39
CA LEU A 77 6.54 2.75 -11.46
C LEU A 77 7.32 3.95 -12.02
N CYS A 78 8.55 4.17 -11.54
CA CYS A 78 9.43 5.22 -12.07
C CYS A 78 9.70 5.06 -13.57
N LYS A 79 10.00 3.85 -14.04
CA LYS A 79 10.24 3.58 -15.48
C LYS A 79 8.99 3.86 -16.31
N VAL A 80 7.83 3.39 -15.85
CA VAL A 80 6.55 3.57 -16.54
C VAL A 80 6.18 5.05 -16.63
N LEU A 81 6.34 5.81 -15.54
CA LEU A 81 6.05 7.25 -15.52
C LEU A 81 7.00 8.07 -16.40
N GLN A 82 8.25 7.62 -16.56
CA GLN A 82 9.27 8.31 -17.35
C GLN A 82 9.25 7.96 -18.83
N GLU A 83 8.51 6.93 -19.25
CA GLU A 83 8.46 6.49 -20.64
C GLU A 83 7.52 7.40 -21.48
N PRO A 84 8.06 8.22 -22.40
CA PRO A 84 7.26 9.15 -23.19
C PRO A 84 6.49 8.47 -24.32
N GLN A 85 6.95 7.33 -24.82
CA GLN A 85 6.30 6.64 -25.94
C GLN A 85 5.20 5.73 -25.42
N PHE A 86 3.95 6.07 -25.74
CA PHE A 86 2.77 5.33 -25.28
C PHE A 86 2.86 3.81 -25.50
N LEU A 87 3.20 3.36 -26.71
CA LEU A 87 3.30 1.92 -26.99
C LEU A 87 4.38 1.22 -26.15
N ALA A 88 5.50 1.89 -25.87
CA ALA A 88 6.54 1.35 -25.02
C ALA A 88 6.07 1.27 -23.56
N ARG A 89 5.41 2.33 -23.06
CA ARG A 89 4.82 2.37 -21.72
C ARG A 89 3.74 1.30 -21.54
N ARG A 90 2.81 1.19 -22.50
CA ARG A 90 1.77 0.17 -22.54
C ARG A 90 2.37 -1.23 -22.49
N ASN A 91 3.41 -1.48 -23.29
CA ASN A 91 4.10 -2.77 -23.28
C ASN A 91 4.77 -3.03 -21.93
N LEU A 92 5.47 -2.05 -21.34
CA LEU A 92 6.04 -2.18 -20.00
C LEU A 92 5.00 -2.58 -18.95
N VAL A 93 3.79 -2.01 -19.00
CA VAL A 93 2.68 -2.41 -18.14
C VAL A 93 2.28 -3.86 -18.43
N LEU A 94 2.00 -4.21 -19.69
CA LEU A 94 1.52 -5.54 -20.10
C LEU A 94 2.46 -6.70 -19.76
N VAL A 95 3.79 -6.50 -19.79
CA VAL A 95 4.76 -7.54 -19.39
C VAL A 95 4.91 -7.67 -17.87
N ASN A 96 4.62 -6.62 -17.10
CA ASN A 96 4.90 -6.62 -15.66
C ASN A 96 3.66 -6.76 -14.78
N VAL A 97 2.48 -6.44 -15.30
CA VAL A 97 1.24 -6.85 -14.64
C VAL A 97 1.17 -8.38 -14.67
N ARG A 98 0.72 -8.98 -13.57
CA ARG A 98 0.61 -10.44 -13.41
C ARG A 98 -0.82 -10.78 -13.04
N GLY A 99 -1.35 -11.88 -13.56
CA GLY A 99 -2.75 -12.27 -13.31
C GLY A 99 -3.04 -12.71 -11.86
N VAL A 100 -2.01 -13.14 -11.12
CA VAL A 100 -2.09 -13.46 -9.69
C VAL A 100 -0.72 -13.16 -9.05
N MET A 101 -0.68 -12.23 -8.10
CA MET A 101 0.43 -12.06 -7.16
C MET A 101 -0.14 -11.90 -5.76
N ASP A 102 0.60 -12.38 -4.78
CA ASP A 102 0.30 -12.03 -3.41
C ASP A 102 0.63 -10.54 -3.17
N HIS A 103 -0.27 -9.80 -2.53
CA HIS A 103 -0.15 -8.37 -2.23
C HIS A 103 0.35 -8.10 -0.82
N PHE A 104 0.71 -6.85 -0.55
CA PHE A 104 1.30 -6.45 0.72
C PHE A 104 0.42 -6.77 1.96
N TYR A 105 -0.91 -6.67 1.84
CA TYR A 105 -1.87 -7.03 2.90
C TYR A 105 -2.41 -8.46 2.80
N ASP A 106 -1.91 -9.28 1.87
CA ASP A 106 -2.33 -10.67 1.83
C ASP A 106 -1.96 -11.37 3.13
N SER A 107 -2.83 -12.27 3.57
CA SER A 107 -2.75 -12.93 4.87
C SER A 107 -1.44 -13.66 5.13
N GLY A 108 -0.68 -14.01 4.08
CA GLY A 108 0.64 -14.62 4.18
C GLY A 108 1.83 -13.66 4.33
N PHE A 109 1.67 -12.36 4.04
CA PHE A 109 2.77 -11.38 4.01
C PHE A 109 2.59 -10.23 5.01
N TRP A 110 1.35 -9.90 5.34
CA TRP A 110 1.05 -8.88 6.33
C TRP A 110 1.54 -9.31 7.72
N PRO A 111 2.33 -8.50 8.44
CA PRO A 111 2.93 -8.90 9.70
C PRO A 111 1.89 -8.90 10.84
N ARG A 112 1.01 -9.90 10.87
CA ARG A 112 0.05 -10.08 11.96
C ARG A 112 0.69 -10.84 13.13
N PRO A 113 0.40 -10.47 14.38
CA PRO A 113 0.52 -11.38 15.50
C PRO A 113 -0.35 -12.60 15.19
N CYS A 114 0.24 -13.77 14.95
CA CYS A 114 -0.55 -14.98 14.74
C CYS A 114 -1.13 -15.46 16.07
N ASP A 115 -2.39 -15.88 16.07
CA ASP A 115 -3.04 -16.52 17.23
C ASP A 115 -2.43 -17.89 17.55
N ASP A 116 -1.67 -18.47 16.62
CA ASP A 116 -1.00 -19.75 16.81
C ASP A 116 0.41 -19.53 17.39
N PRO A 117 0.67 -20.01 18.63
CA PRO A 117 1.98 -19.88 19.27
C PRO A 117 3.10 -20.65 18.56
N ASP A 118 2.79 -21.61 17.69
CA ASP A 118 3.76 -22.33 16.85
C ASP A 118 3.99 -21.65 15.50
N ASP A 119 3.11 -20.72 15.12
CA ASP A 119 3.22 -19.96 13.88
C ASP A 119 4.09 -18.74 14.14
N ARG A 120 5.28 -18.79 13.54
CA ARG A 120 6.38 -17.87 13.85
C ARG A 120 5.88 -16.45 13.64
N VAL A 121 5.86 -15.65 14.72
CA VAL A 121 5.83 -14.18 14.66
C VAL A 121 6.65 -13.77 13.43
N PRO A 122 6.06 -13.08 12.44
CA PRO A 122 6.76 -12.77 11.21
C PRO A 122 8.14 -12.19 11.55
N PRO A 123 9.25 -12.73 11.01
CA PRO A 123 10.61 -12.36 11.43
C PRO A 123 10.92 -10.87 11.28
N LEU A 124 10.05 -10.12 10.60
CA LEU A 124 10.08 -8.67 10.45
C LEU A 124 9.82 -7.90 11.76
N LEU A 125 9.13 -8.52 12.73
CA LEU A 125 8.79 -7.92 14.02
C LEU A 125 9.90 -8.01 15.08
N HIS A 126 11.06 -8.59 14.79
CA HIS A 126 12.22 -8.48 15.67
C HIS A 126 13.18 -7.39 15.15
N PRO A 127 13.56 -6.36 15.93
CA PRO A 127 13.30 -6.17 17.35
C PRO A 127 12.09 -5.24 17.64
N ALA A 128 11.06 -5.21 16.78
CA ALA A 128 9.83 -4.43 16.97
C ALA A 128 9.08 -4.81 18.26
N ASP A 129 9.18 -6.07 18.66
CA ASP A 129 8.72 -6.65 19.93
C ASP A 129 9.14 -5.83 21.17
N ARG A 130 10.28 -5.12 21.11
CA ARG A 130 10.72 -4.22 22.19
C ARG A 130 9.72 -3.11 22.51
N PHE A 131 8.86 -2.75 21.56
CA PHE A 131 7.85 -1.72 21.73
C PHE A 131 6.54 -2.29 22.28
N ASP A 132 6.24 -3.57 22.03
CA ASP A 132 4.99 -4.23 22.43
C ASP A 132 4.89 -4.51 23.94
N VAL A 133 5.97 -4.28 24.68
CA VAL A 133 6.05 -4.43 26.14
C VAL A 133 5.06 -3.57 26.94
N PHE A 134 4.40 -2.60 26.30
CA PHE A 134 3.41 -1.73 26.94
C PHE A 134 1.97 -2.23 26.81
N GLY A 135 1.67 -3.16 25.90
CA GLY A 135 0.31 -3.63 25.61
C GLY A 135 -0.68 -2.47 25.45
N ALA A 136 -1.68 -2.39 26.33
CA ALA A 136 -2.68 -1.32 26.32
C ALA A 136 -2.19 0.05 26.87
N ASN A 137 -0.99 0.13 27.44
CA ASN A 137 -0.45 1.32 28.10
C ASN A 137 0.13 2.35 27.09
N ARG A 138 -0.78 3.03 26.39
CA ARG A 138 -0.50 4.11 25.43
C ARG A 138 0.32 5.27 26.03
N THR A 139 0.13 5.58 27.32
CA THR A 139 0.88 6.65 27.99
C THR A 139 2.35 6.29 28.12
N ALA A 140 2.66 5.05 28.49
CA ALA A 140 4.03 4.57 28.57
C ALA A 140 4.68 4.47 27.18
N LEU A 141 3.94 4.00 26.18
CA LEU A 141 4.41 4.00 24.78
C LEU A 141 4.73 5.43 24.31
N ARG A 142 3.83 6.39 24.50
CA ARG A 142 4.06 7.81 24.17
C ARG A 142 5.28 8.39 24.91
N ALA A 143 5.48 8.01 26.18
CA ALA A 143 6.65 8.43 26.95
C ALA A 143 7.94 7.86 26.35
N LEU A 144 7.95 6.59 25.91
CA LEU A 144 9.09 5.99 25.23
C LEU A 144 9.37 6.67 23.88
N LEU A 145 8.35 6.90 23.04
CA LEU A 145 8.55 7.53 21.72
C LEU A 145 9.22 8.90 21.83
N ARG A 146 8.94 9.64 22.90
CA ARG A 146 9.56 10.94 23.19
C ARG A 146 11.05 10.86 23.58
N THR A 147 11.55 9.70 23.99
CA THR A 147 12.98 9.51 24.28
C THR A 147 13.79 9.14 23.05
N LEU A 148 13.13 8.72 21.96
CA LEU A 148 13.78 8.32 20.72
C LEU A 148 14.18 9.55 19.88
N PRO A 149 15.28 9.45 19.10
CA PRO A 149 15.60 10.43 18.07
C PRO A 149 14.44 10.61 17.08
N PRO A 150 14.26 11.79 16.46
CA PRO A 150 13.22 12.02 15.47
C PRO A 150 13.21 11.03 14.29
N SER A 151 14.38 10.51 13.89
CA SER A 151 14.51 9.50 12.83
C SER A 151 14.11 8.09 13.25
N GLU A 152 13.92 7.84 14.55
CA GLU A 152 13.58 6.53 15.12
C GLU A 152 12.21 6.55 15.80
N ARG A 153 11.35 7.51 15.47
CA ARG A 153 9.99 7.61 16.04
C ARG A 153 8.99 7.88 14.91
N PRO A 154 7.71 7.52 15.11
CA PRO A 154 6.67 7.86 14.15
C PRO A 154 6.45 9.36 14.08
N ASN A 155 5.80 9.81 13.01
CA ASN A 155 5.32 11.19 12.92
C ASN A 155 4.10 11.43 13.83
N SER A 156 3.75 12.70 13.97
CA SER A 156 2.63 13.16 14.80
C SER A 156 1.28 12.62 14.36
N PHE A 157 1.08 12.36 13.06
CA PHE A 157 -0.19 11.81 12.56
C PHE A 157 -0.36 10.35 12.96
N TRP A 158 0.70 9.55 12.92
CA TRP A 158 0.67 8.18 13.46
C TRP A 158 0.37 8.17 14.96
N GLU A 159 0.95 9.09 15.74
CA GLU A 159 0.61 9.21 17.17
C GLU A 159 -0.86 9.59 17.37
N GLU A 160 -1.42 10.46 16.51
CA GLU A 160 -2.83 10.83 16.53
C GLU A 160 -3.74 9.65 16.14
N THR A 161 -3.37 8.85 15.14
CA THR A 161 -4.14 7.66 14.73
C THR A 161 -4.13 6.59 15.83
N TRP A 162 -2.95 6.15 16.25
CA TRP A 162 -2.81 4.92 17.05
C TRP A 162 -2.76 5.16 18.56
N LEU A 163 -2.51 6.39 19.02
CA LEU A 163 -2.46 6.71 20.46
C LEU A 163 -3.61 7.63 20.92
N SER A 164 -4.60 7.92 20.06
CA SER A 164 -5.81 8.67 20.42
C SER A 164 -6.88 7.79 21.09
N PRO A 165 -7.39 8.15 22.29
CA PRO A 165 -8.23 7.28 23.14
C PRO A 165 -9.60 6.84 22.56
N SER A 166 -9.92 7.21 21.33
CA SER A 166 -11.29 7.25 20.81
C SER A 166 -11.62 6.26 19.69
N ASN A 167 -10.75 5.31 19.33
CA ASN A 167 -10.99 4.53 18.11
C ASN A 167 -10.19 3.22 17.98
N TYR A 168 -10.55 2.18 18.73
CA TYR A 168 -9.82 0.91 18.69
C TYR A 168 -10.75 -0.31 18.78
N TRP A 169 -10.45 -1.33 17.99
CA TRP A 169 -11.03 -2.66 18.11
C TRP A 169 -10.34 -3.46 19.22
N TYR A 170 -9.05 -3.18 19.47
CA TYR A 170 -8.24 -3.85 20.48
C TYR A 170 -7.65 -2.90 21.53
N PRO A 171 -7.55 -3.34 22.81
CA PRO A 171 -6.85 -2.60 23.84
C PRO A 171 -5.37 -2.39 23.53
N GLU A 172 -4.69 -3.38 22.95
CA GLU A 172 -3.27 -3.38 22.61
C GLU A 172 -3.01 -2.61 21.31
N VAL A 173 -2.13 -1.61 21.35
CA VAL A 173 -1.91 -0.69 20.22
C VAL A 173 -1.42 -1.41 18.97
N PHE A 174 -0.46 -2.31 19.11
CA PHE A 174 0.12 -2.99 17.95
C PHE A 174 -0.75 -4.11 17.42
N LEU A 175 -1.54 -4.77 18.26
CA LEU A 175 -2.55 -5.70 17.79
C LEU A 175 -3.59 -4.96 16.94
N ASP A 176 -4.09 -3.82 17.44
CA ASP A 176 -5.04 -2.99 16.70
C ASP A 176 -4.44 -2.47 15.38
N MET A 177 -3.20 -2.02 15.41
CA MET A 177 -2.50 -1.55 14.20
C MET A 177 -2.30 -2.66 13.16
N PHE A 178 -1.87 -3.85 13.59
CA PHE A 178 -1.67 -4.96 12.67
C PHE A 178 -2.99 -5.60 12.22
N ASP A 179 -4.06 -5.57 13.00
CA ASP A 179 -5.33 -6.15 12.55
C ASP A 179 -6.14 -5.16 11.71
N CYS A 180 -6.13 -3.87 12.08
CA CYS A 180 -7.01 -2.87 11.48
C CYS A 180 -6.29 -1.90 10.53
N GLY A 181 -4.96 -1.84 10.54
CA GLY A 181 -4.16 -0.95 9.69
C GLY A 181 -4.47 -1.09 8.19
N PRO A 182 -4.48 -2.30 7.61
CA PRO A 182 -4.79 -2.51 6.18
C PRO A 182 -6.20 -2.09 5.77
N GLU A 183 -7.14 -2.18 6.71
CA GLU A 183 -8.53 -1.80 6.47
C GLU A 183 -8.76 -0.30 6.75
N SER A 184 -7.75 0.39 7.30
CA SER A 184 -7.82 1.83 7.51
C SER A 184 -7.77 2.53 6.16
N GLY A 185 -8.85 3.26 5.85
CA GLY A 185 -8.85 4.22 4.76
C GLY A 185 -7.82 5.33 4.95
N ASP A 186 -7.07 5.36 6.05
CA ASP A 186 -6.11 6.40 6.35
C ASP A 186 -4.85 6.34 5.48
N TRP A 187 -4.47 5.17 4.96
CA TRP A 187 -3.30 5.04 4.07
C TRP A 187 -3.42 5.85 2.78
N GLN A 188 -4.64 6.10 2.29
CA GLN A 188 -4.87 6.93 1.10
C GLN A 188 -4.34 8.36 1.30
N TRP A 189 -4.31 8.84 2.54
CA TRP A 189 -3.77 10.15 2.91
C TRP A 189 -2.25 10.14 3.09
N GLN A 190 -1.62 8.96 3.00
CA GLN A 190 -0.17 8.77 3.10
C GLN A 190 0.40 9.37 4.39
N TYR A 191 -0.40 9.33 5.46
CA TYR A 191 -0.11 10.10 6.67
C TYR A 191 1.19 9.69 7.35
N ALA A 192 1.61 8.42 7.23
CA ALA A 192 2.83 7.91 7.84
C ALA A 192 4.09 8.25 7.02
N LEU A 193 3.95 8.53 5.72
CA LEU A 193 5.08 8.67 4.80
C LEU A 193 5.88 9.98 4.98
N TRP A 194 5.25 11.01 5.54
CA TRP A 194 5.80 12.36 5.57
C TRP A 194 6.30 12.75 6.95
N ASP A 195 7.33 13.60 6.97
CA ASP A 195 7.75 14.27 8.19
C ASP A 195 6.69 15.26 8.69
N ASP A 196 6.76 15.64 9.97
CA ASP A 196 5.79 16.54 10.61
C ASP A 196 5.66 17.89 9.89
N GLU A 197 6.76 18.41 9.35
CA GLU A 197 6.78 19.70 8.65
C GLU A 197 5.93 19.61 7.37
N ARG A 198 6.11 18.56 6.57
CA ARG A 198 5.32 18.32 5.36
C ARG A 198 3.85 18.03 5.65
N LEU A 199 3.54 17.30 6.72
CA LEU A 199 2.15 17.04 7.11
C LEU A 199 1.40 18.36 7.36
N ILE A 200 2.06 19.29 8.05
CA ILE A 200 1.52 20.62 8.33
C ILE A 200 1.45 21.47 7.05
N ASP A 201 2.55 21.55 6.30
CA ASP A 201 2.66 22.41 5.12
C ASP A 201 1.67 22.01 4.01
N TRP A 202 1.51 20.71 3.79
CA TRP A 202 0.61 20.17 2.76
C TRP A 202 -0.84 20.08 3.23
N LYS A 203 -1.09 20.38 4.51
CA LYS A 203 -2.41 20.28 5.13
C LYS A 203 -3.02 18.91 4.89
N VAL A 204 -2.21 17.86 5.08
CA VAL A 204 -2.69 16.48 4.99
C VAL A 204 -3.89 16.35 5.93
N PRO A 205 -5.03 15.81 5.47
CA PRO A 205 -6.18 15.64 6.33
C PRO A 205 -5.76 14.87 7.56
N ARG A 206 -6.03 15.45 8.73
CA ARG A 206 -5.78 14.74 9.98
C ARG A 206 -6.59 13.45 9.94
N PRO A 207 -6.01 12.34 10.43
CA PRO A 207 -6.73 11.09 10.60
C PRO A 207 -8.03 11.41 11.33
N GLY A 208 -9.10 11.39 10.56
CA GLY A 208 -10.44 11.82 10.95
C GLY A 208 -11.24 10.56 11.21
N HIS A 209 -12.08 10.61 12.22
CA HIS A 209 -12.97 9.54 12.63
C HIS A 209 -13.94 9.08 11.53
N TRP A 210 -13.46 8.34 10.54
CA TRP A 210 -14.24 7.91 9.39
C TRP A 210 -14.27 6.39 9.29
N TRP A 211 -14.72 5.74 10.36
CA TRP A 211 -15.09 4.33 10.23
C TRP A 211 -16.54 4.14 9.77
N TYR A 212 -17.41 5.17 9.72
CA TYR A 212 -18.82 4.91 9.36
C TYR A 212 -19.67 5.97 8.65
N ASP A 213 -19.25 7.22 8.41
CA ASP A 213 -20.24 8.25 8.01
C ASP A 213 -20.27 8.69 6.55
N ASP A 214 -19.39 8.25 5.65
CA ASP A 214 -19.48 8.67 4.23
C ASP A 214 -19.00 7.59 3.24
N PHE A 215 -19.89 6.65 2.92
CA PHE A 215 -19.94 6.02 1.60
C PHE A 215 -21.38 6.17 1.08
N PRO A 216 -21.63 6.77 -0.11
CA PRO A 216 -22.93 6.74 -0.76
C PRO A 216 -23.34 5.34 -1.23
#